data_AF-A0A7Y2VKF9-F1
#
_entry.id   AF-A0A7Y2VKF9-F1
#
_cell.length_a   1.000
_cell.length_b   1.000
_cell.length_c   1.000
_cell.angle_alpha   90.00
_cell.angle_beta   90.00
_cell.angle_gamma   90.00
#
_symmetry.space_group_name_H-M   'P 1'
#
loop_
_entity.id
_entity.type
_entity.pdbx_description
1 polymer ?
#
loop_
_entity_poly.entity_id
_entity_poly.type
_entity_poly.pdbx_seq_one_letter_code
_entity_poly.pdbx_strand_id
1 'polypeptide(L)'
;PLLIFLLVPIVAALTHKKDVYRLMVVGTAIMAAPTFLLAFGPSIPMLLGYIFIMTLGEAIWQPRFLQFVAETAPENKMGAYLGVARLPWFMTKMITGLYAGWFLMHYIPEGGPMHSGAMWFWHGIVAISTPILLVLATRWMRKGFKG
;
A
#
# COMPACT_ATOMS: atom_id res chain seq x y z
N PRO A 1 13.31 -7.63 -0.23
CA PRO A 1 14.43 -6.90 0.40
C PRO A 1 15.38 -6.22 -0.60
N LEU A 2 15.90 -6.94 -1.60
CA LEU A 2 16.87 -6.39 -2.56
C LEU A 2 16.27 -5.26 -3.43
N LEU A 3 15.05 -5.44 -3.95
CA LEU A 3 14.38 -4.42 -4.76
C LEU A 3 14.22 -3.10 -3.99
N ILE A 4 13.70 -3.14 -2.76
CA ILE A 4 13.54 -1.95 -1.91
C ILE A 4 14.88 -1.27 -1.63
N PHE A 5 15.94 -2.04 -1.34
CA PHE A 5 17.27 -1.50 -1.09
C PHE A 5 17.81 -0.68 -2.26
N LEU A 6 17.54 -1.11 -3.50
CA LEU A 6 17.95 -0.40 -4.71
C LEU A 6 16.99 0.75 -5.06
N LEU A 7 15.69 0.51 -4.96
CA LEU A 7 14.65 1.44 -5.42
C LEU A 7 14.49 2.64 -4.51
N VAL A 8 14.59 2.48 -3.19
CA VAL A 8 14.33 3.58 -2.24
C VAL A 8 15.30 4.76 -2.45
N PRO A 9 16.63 4.59 -2.54
CA PRO A 9 17.54 5.70 -2.81
C PRO A 9 17.26 6.40 -4.14
N ILE A 10 16.97 5.63 -5.20
CA ILE A 10 16.68 6.16 -6.54
C ILE A 10 15.39 6.99 -6.51
N VAL A 11 14.32 6.43 -5.93
CA VAL A 11 13.03 7.10 -5.80
C VAL A 11 13.15 8.34 -4.94
N ALA A 12 13.89 8.27 -3.83
CA ALA A 12 14.14 9.42 -2.97
C ALA A 12 14.83 10.56 -3.73
N ALA A 13 15.88 10.25 -4.50
CA ALA A 13 16.59 11.22 -5.34
C ALA A 13 15.67 11.84 -6.41
N LEU A 14 14.90 11.02 -7.13
CA LEU A 14 13.99 11.46 -8.19
C LEU A 14 12.78 12.25 -7.69
N THR A 15 12.42 12.11 -6.41
CA THR A 15 11.20 12.71 -5.85
C THR A 15 11.45 13.76 -4.77
N HIS A 16 12.71 14.14 -4.50
CA HIS A 16 13.08 15.01 -3.37
C HIS A 16 12.40 16.40 -3.36
N LYS A 17 12.02 16.96 -4.52
CA LYS A 17 11.33 18.26 -4.62
C LYS A 17 9.80 18.17 -4.75
N LYS A 18 9.24 16.97 -4.69
CA LYS A 18 7.79 16.77 -4.92
C LYS A 18 7.04 16.77 -3.59
N ASP A 19 5.80 17.26 -3.63
CA ASP A 19 4.87 17.26 -2.50
C ASP A 19 4.74 15.86 -1.88
N VAL A 20 4.99 15.78 -0.57
CA VAL A 20 5.01 14.53 0.21
C VAL A 20 3.66 13.84 0.13
N TYR A 21 2.57 14.59 0.29
CA TYR A 21 1.22 14.03 0.28
C TYR A 21 0.85 13.46 -1.10
N ARG A 22 1.14 14.20 -2.18
CA ARG A 22 0.91 13.71 -3.55
C ARG A 22 1.70 12.44 -3.84
N LEU A 23 2.95 12.34 -3.37
CA LEU A 23 3.74 11.12 -3.51
C LEU A 23 3.14 9.95 -2.73
N MET A 24 2.59 10.19 -1.54
CA MET A 24 1.87 9.14 -0.80
C MET A 24 0.68 8.62 -1.61
N VAL A 25 -0.16 9.51 -2.16
CA VAL A 25 -1.31 9.11 -2.99
C VAL A 25 -0.85 8.30 -4.22
N VAL A 26 0.17 8.78 -4.94
CA VAL A 26 0.71 8.10 -6.12
C VAL A 26 1.33 6.75 -5.77
N GLY A 27 2.12 6.69 -4.70
CA GLY A 27 2.74 5.45 -4.22
C GLY A 27 1.69 4.42 -3.86
N THR A 28 0.65 4.82 -3.12
CA THR A 28 -0.49 3.93 -2.78
C THR A 28 -1.25 3.47 -4.02
N ALA A 29 -1.46 4.33 -5.02
CA ALA A 29 -2.11 3.94 -6.27
C ALA A 29 -1.28 2.93 -7.08
N ILE A 30 0.03 3.15 -7.20
CA ILE A 30 0.97 2.22 -7.86
C ILE A 30 1.03 0.90 -7.09
N MET A 31 0.91 0.92 -5.76
CA MET A 31 0.93 -0.27 -4.93
C MET A 31 -0.37 -1.10 -5.05
N ALA A 32 -1.53 -0.43 -5.19
CA ALA A 32 -2.85 -1.06 -5.22
C ALA A 32 -3.27 -1.57 -6.62
N ALA A 33 -2.98 -0.80 -7.67
CA ALA A 33 -3.35 -1.15 -9.05
C ALA A 33 -2.90 -2.55 -9.53
N PRO A 34 -1.68 -3.02 -9.27
CA PRO A 34 -1.22 -4.30 -9.80
C PRO A 34 -1.93 -5.51 -9.21
N THR A 35 -2.72 -5.38 -8.13
CA THR A 35 -3.55 -6.48 -7.61
C THR A 35 -4.50 -7.03 -8.68
N PHE A 36 -4.98 -6.20 -9.61
CA PHE A 36 -5.82 -6.65 -10.73
C PHE A 36 -5.08 -7.52 -11.75
N LEU A 37 -3.73 -7.51 -11.79
CA LEU A 37 -2.98 -8.46 -12.63
C LEU A 37 -3.27 -9.90 -12.19
N LEU A 38 -3.52 -10.11 -10.90
CA LEU A 38 -3.83 -11.44 -10.35
C LEU A 38 -5.28 -11.86 -10.63
N ALA A 39 -6.14 -10.93 -11.07
CA ALA A 39 -7.53 -11.22 -11.40
C ALA A 39 -7.69 -12.06 -12.68
N PHE A 40 -6.65 -12.11 -13.53
CA PHE A 40 -6.62 -12.95 -14.73
C PHE A 40 -6.34 -14.44 -14.44
N GLY A 41 -6.13 -14.80 -13.17
CA GLY A 41 -5.89 -16.16 -12.72
C GLY A 41 -4.41 -16.47 -12.42
N PRO A 42 -4.08 -17.75 -12.13
CA PRO A 42 -2.75 -18.14 -11.71
C PRO A 42 -1.73 -17.98 -12.85
N SER A 43 -0.78 -17.08 -12.70
CA SER A 43 0.27 -16.85 -13.70
C SER A 43 1.54 -16.32 -13.03
N ILE A 44 2.66 -17.02 -13.23
CA ILE A 44 3.95 -16.62 -12.67
C ILE A 44 4.40 -15.25 -13.21
N PRO A 45 4.33 -14.96 -14.53
CA PRO A 45 4.63 -13.62 -15.05
C PRO A 45 3.78 -12.51 -14.42
N MET A 46 2.47 -12.75 -14.21
CA MET A 46 1.58 -11.78 -13.58
C MET A 46 1.89 -11.58 -12.10
N LEU A 47 2.24 -12.64 -11.39
CA LEU A 47 2.68 -12.57 -10.00
C LEU A 47 3.98 -11.79 -9.86
N LEU A 48 4.97 -12.03 -10.73
CA LEU A 48 6.23 -11.28 -10.75
C LEU A 48 6.01 -9.81 -11.10
N GLY A 49 5.15 -9.53 -12.09
CA GLY A 49 4.72 -8.18 -12.42
C GLY A 49 4.04 -7.48 -11.25
N TYR A 50 3.14 -8.18 -10.53
CA TYR A 50 2.51 -7.69 -9.33
C TYR A 50 3.53 -7.31 -8.26
N ILE A 51 4.42 -8.24 -7.90
CA ILE A 51 5.46 -8.01 -6.88
C ILE A 51 6.32 -6.81 -7.26
N PHE A 52 6.77 -6.73 -8.50
CA PHE A 52 7.64 -5.64 -8.95
C PHE A 52 6.95 -4.27 -8.89
N ILE A 53 5.75 -4.14 -9.47
CA ILE A 53 5.02 -2.87 -9.50
C ILE A 53 4.58 -2.46 -8.09
N MET A 54 4.10 -3.41 -7.28
CA MET A 54 3.72 -3.18 -5.89
C MET A 54 4.91 -2.63 -5.09
N THR A 55 6.10 -3.23 -5.28
CA THR A 55 7.34 -2.82 -4.63
C THR A 55 7.79 -1.41 -5.04
N LEU A 56 7.55 -1.00 -6.30
CA LEU A 56 7.80 0.39 -6.73
C LEU A 56 6.91 1.37 -5.98
N GLY A 57 5.63 1.03 -5.81
CA GLY A 57 4.68 1.83 -5.03
C GLY A 57 5.10 1.95 -3.57
N GLU A 58 5.51 0.83 -2.95
CA GLU A 58 6.03 0.77 -1.58
C GLU A 58 7.28 1.66 -1.40
N ALA A 59 8.23 1.60 -2.34
CA ALA A 59 9.45 2.40 -2.30
C ALA A 59 9.19 3.92 -2.37
N ILE A 60 8.09 4.33 -3.02
CA ILE A 60 7.63 5.72 -3.05
C ILE A 60 6.92 6.08 -1.74
N TRP A 61 6.02 5.21 -1.29
CA TRP A 61 5.10 5.51 -0.20
C TRP A 61 5.77 5.48 1.18
N GLN A 62 6.53 4.43 1.49
CA GLN A 62 7.05 4.18 2.84
C GLN A 62 7.91 5.32 3.41
N PRO A 63 8.93 5.87 2.71
CA PRO A 63 9.73 6.97 3.25
C PRO A 63 8.91 8.26 3.41
N ARG A 64 7.97 8.53 2.50
CA ARG A 64 7.14 9.74 2.52
C ARG A 64 6.08 9.70 3.60
N PHE A 65 5.51 8.53 3.88
CA PHE A 65 4.60 8.36 5.02
C PHE A 65 5.30 8.64 6.35
N LEU A 66 6.51 8.10 6.54
CA LEU A 66 7.28 8.37 7.76
C LEU A 66 7.69 9.86 7.87
N GLN A 67 8.08 10.49 6.75
CA GLN A 67 8.33 11.93 6.69
C GLN A 67 7.09 12.73 7.07
N PHE A 68 5.93 12.41 6.49
CA PHE A 68 4.65 13.08 6.78
C PHE A 68 4.30 12.98 8.26
N VAL A 69 4.46 11.81 8.88
CA VAL A 69 4.22 11.61 10.31
C VAL A 69 5.20 12.42 11.15
N ALA A 70 6.48 12.46 10.78
CA ALA A 70 7.50 13.21 11.50
C ALA A 70 7.25 14.73 11.46
N GLU A 71 6.87 15.26 10.29
CA GLU A 71 6.55 16.68 10.09
C GLU A 71 5.24 17.11 10.78
N THR A 72 4.31 16.16 10.97
CA THR A 72 3.04 16.41 11.68
C THR A 72 3.22 16.33 13.21
N ALA A 73 4.28 15.66 13.69
CA ALA A 73 4.46 15.43 15.11
C ALA A 73 4.82 16.72 15.87
N PRO A 74 4.19 17.00 17.02
CA PRO A 74 4.59 18.10 17.91
C PRO A 74 6.03 17.93 18.39
N GLU A 75 6.66 19.06 18.72
CA GLU A 75 7.98 19.09 19.37
C GLU A 75 8.00 18.14 20.57
N ASN A 76 9.07 17.35 20.68
CA ASN A 76 9.28 16.32 21.72
C ASN A 76 8.33 15.12 21.70
N LYS A 77 7.46 14.96 20.69
CA LYS A 77 6.55 13.78 20.56
C LYS A 77 6.76 12.97 19.28
N MET A 78 7.81 13.26 18.51
CA MET A 78 8.12 12.58 17.25
C MET A 78 8.20 11.05 17.40
N GLY A 79 8.88 10.55 18.43
CA GLY A 79 8.98 9.10 18.67
C GLY A 79 7.62 8.44 18.92
N ALA A 80 6.73 9.09 19.66
CA ALA A 80 5.37 8.58 19.91
C ALA A 80 4.53 8.57 18.62
N TYR A 81 4.60 9.62 17.81
CA TYR A 81 3.90 9.69 16.52
C TYR A 81 4.38 8.62 15.53
N LEU A 82 5.70 8.44 15.42
CA LEU A 82 6.29 7.36 14.60
C LEU A 82 5.91 5.97 15.14
N GLY A 83 5.80 5.81 16.46
CA GLY A 83 5.32 4.58 17.09
C GLY A 83 3.86 4.27 16.70
N VAL A 84 2.96 5.24 16.86
CA VAL A 84 1.54 5.10 16.49
C VAL A 84 1.37 4.86 14.99
N ALA A 85 2.20 5.48 14.15
CA ALA A 85 2.18 5.27 12.70
C ALA A 85 2.47 3.82 12.26
N ARG A 86 3.03 2.97 13.14
CA ARG A 86 3.22 1.53 12.88
C ARG A 86 2.02 0.69 13.28
N LEU A 87 1.10 1.22 14.08
CA LEU A 87 -0.10 0.50 14.51
C LEU A 87 -0.94 -0.02 13.32
N PRO A 88 -1.13 0.74 12.22
CA PRO A 88 -1.82 0.22 11.05
C PRO A 88 -1.20 -1.07 10.49
N TRP A 89 0.13 -1.18 10.43
CA TRP A 89 0.80 -2.40 9.96
C TRP A 89 0.53 -3.62 10.84
N PHE A 90 0.45 -3.41 12.15
CA PHE A 90 0.05 -4.46 13.08
C PHE A 90 -1.42 -4.85 12.90
N MET A 91 -2.32 -3.86 12.79
CA MET A 91 -3.74 -4.07 12.56
C MET A 91 -4.02 -4.82 11.26
N THR A 92 -3.31 -4.51 10.18
CA THR A 92 -3.46 -5.22 8.91
C THR A 92 -3.20 -6.71 9.05
N LYS A 93 -2.18 -7.13 9.82
CA LYS A 93 -1.88 -8.56 10.03
C LYS A 93 -3.02 -9.27 10.76
N MET A 94 -3.61 -8.60 11.75
CA MET A 94 -4.73 -9.14 12.52
C MET A 94 -6.00 -9.24 11.66
N ILE A 95 -6.38 -8.15 10.98
CA ILE A 95 -7.60 -8.08 10.17
C ILE A 95 -7.50 -9.04 8.97
N THR A 96 -6.37 -9.05 8.27
CA THR A 96 -6.16 -9.94 7.10
C THR A 96 -6.27 -11.40 7.50
N GLY A 97 -5.70 -11.79 8.65
CA GLY A 97 -5.83 -13.15 9.17
C GLY A 97 -7.28 -13.57 9.41
N LEU A 98 -8.14 -12.66 9.87
CA LEU A 98 -9.54 -12.95 10.17
C LEU A 98 -10.38 -13.27 8.93
N TYR A 99 -10.14 -12.60 7.79
CA TYR A 99 -10.96 -12.78 6.58
C TYR A 99 -10.28 -13.62 5.48
N ALA A 100 -8.96 -13.79 5.49
CA ALA A 100 -8.26 -14.52 4.42
C ALA A 100 -8.73 -15.96 4.29
N GLY A 101 -8.99 -16.65 5.41
CA GLY A 101 -9.53 -18.01 5.41
C GLY A 101 -10.90 -18.09 4.73
N TRP A 102 -11.78 -17.11 4.95
CA TRP A 102 -13.08 -17.06 4.31
C TRP A 102 -12.97 -16.92 2.78
N PHE A 103 -12.08 -16.05 2.29
CA PHE A 103 -11.84 -15.93 0.85
C PHE A 103 -11.28 -17.22 0.25
N LEU A 104 -10.33 -17.88 0.93
CA LEU A 104 -9.78 -19.15 0.46
C LEU A 104 -10.87 -20.22 0.39
N MET A 105 -11.65 -20.42 1.45
CA MET A 105 -12.72 -21.43 1.45
C MET A 105 -13.81 -21.14 0.39
N HIS A 106 -14.09 -19.88 0.09
CA HIS A 106 -15.15 -19.51 -0.87
C HIS A 106 -14.69 -19.53 -2.32
N TYR A 107 -13.46 -19.11 -2.61
CA TYR A 107 -12.95 -18.98 -3.98
C TYR A 107 -11.97 -20.08 -4.39
N ILE A 108 -11.31 -20.73 -3.43
CA ILE A 108 -10.33 -21.79 -3.65
C ILE A 108 -10.57 -22.92 -2.61
N PRO A 109 -11.78 -23.53 -2.57
CA PRO A 109 -12.08 -24.62 -1.65
C PRO A 109 -11.16 -25.84 -1.91
N GLU A 110 -10.85 -26.59 -0.85
CA GLU A 110 -10.08 -27.83 -0.97
C GLU A 110 -10.80 -28.83 -1.90
N GLY A 111 -10.08 -29.29 -2.94
CA GLY A 111 -10.62 -30.23 -3.93
C GLY A 111 -11.70 -29.67 -4.87
N GLY A 112 -12.03 -28.38 -4.77
CA GLY A 112 -13.03 -27.72 -5.60
C GLY A 112 -12.45 -26.82 -6.70
N PRO A 113 -13.32 -26.07 -7.40
CA PRO A 113 -12.89 -25.20 -8.49
C PRO A 113 -12.04 -24.02 -7.99
N MET A 114 -10.95 -23.70 -8.70
CA MET A 114 -10.05 -22.60 -8.34
C MET A 114 -10.45 -21.30 -9.03
N HIS A 115 -11.20 -20.44 -8.33
CA HIS A 115 -11.61 -19.12 -8.79
C HIS A 115 -10.72 -17.99 -8.23
N SER A 116 -9.40 -18.20 -8.26
CA SER A 116 -8.42 -17.24 -7.72
C SER A 116 -8.51 -15.86 -8.37
N GLY A 117 -8.85 -15.79 -9.66
CA GLY A 117 -9.04 -14.51 -10.35
C GLY A 117 -10.13 -13.64 -9.73
N ALA A 118 -11.29 -14.23 -9.42
CA ALA A 118 -12.39 -13.52 -8.77
C ALA A 118 -12.03 -13.10 -7.34
N MET A 119 -11.29 -13.94 -6.60
CA MET A 119 -10.76 -13.59 -5.28
C MET A 119 -9.88 -12.34 -5.33
N TRP A 120 -8.92 -12.31 -6.26
CA TRP A 120 -7.99 -11.19 -6.41
C TRP A 120 -8.66 -9.93 -6.97
N PHE A 121 -9.69 -10.08 -7.80
CA PHE A 121 -10.50 -8.95 -8.27
C PHE A 121 -11.10 -8.17 -7.08
N TRP A 122 -11.74 -8.88 -6.14
CA TRP A 122 -12.30 -8.24 -4.95
C TRP A 122 -11.23 -7.61 -4.05
N HIS A 123 -10.07 -8.25 -3.89
CA HIS A 123 -8.94 -7.64 -3.20
C HIS A 123 -8.45 -6.37 -3.91
N GLY A 124 -8.46 -6.34 -5.24
CA GLY A 124 -8.13 -5.16 -6.04
C GLY A 124 -9.10 -4.00 -5.79
N ILE A 125 -10.40 -4.27 -5.70
CA ILE A 125 -11.42 -3.26 -5.36
C ILE A 125 -11.16 -2.68 -3.97
N VAL A 126 -10.90 -3.54 -2.98
CA VAL A 126 -10.56 -3.12 -1.62
C VAL A 126 -9.26 -2.29 -1.64
N ALA A 127 -8.24 -2.72 -2.36
CA ALA A 127 -6.96 -2.01 -2.45
C ALA A 127 -7.12 -0.61 -3.07
N ILE A 128 -7.86 -0.47 -4.18
CA ILE A 128 -8.09 0.82 -4.87
C ILE A 128 -8.98 1.77 -4.06
N SER A 129 -9.80 1.27 -3.14
CA SER A 129 -10.54 2.16 -2.25
C SER A 129 -9.60 3.10 -1.47
N THR A 130 -8.40 2.64 -1.11
CA THR A 130 -7.42 3.44 -0.35
C THR A 130 -6.93 4.68 -1.10
N PRO A 131 -6.33 4.60 -2.31
CA PRO A 131 -5.92 5.79 -3.04
C PRO A 131 -7.11 6.70 -3.39
N ILE A 132 -8.31 6.15 -3.64
CA ILE A 132 -9.51 6.97 -3.85
C ILE A 132 -9.84 7.77 -2.59
N LEU A 133 -9.89 7.12 -1.42
CA LEU A 133 -10.16 7.78 -0.14
C LEU A 133 -9.11 8.83 0.19
N LEU A 134 -7.83 8.57 -0.11
CA LEU A 134 -6.76 9.57 0.06
C LEU A 134 -7.00 10.78 -0.87
N VAL A 135 -7.33 10.57 -2.14
CA VAL A 135 -7.67 11.68 -3.06
C VAL A 135 -8.83 12.51 -2.50
N LEU A 136 -9.91 11.85 -2.05
CA LEU A 136 -11.08 12.54 -1.48
C LEU A 136 -10.73 13.28 -0.18
N ALA A 137 -9.87 12.69 0.66
CA ALA A 137 -9.42 13.26 1.93
C ALA A 137 -8.34 14.35 1.77
N THR A 138 -7.85 14.63 0.56
CA THR A 138 -6.74 15.57 0.30
C THR A 138 -6.94 16.92 0.98
N ARG A 139 -8.15 17.50 0.88
CA ARG A 139 -8.45 18.81 1.48
C ARG A 139 -8.42 18.79 2.99
N TRP A 140 -8.77 17.67 3.62
CA TRP A 140 -8.74 17.52 5.07
C TRP A 140 -7.30 17.29 5.55
N MET A 141 -6.58 16.37 4.91
CA MET A 141 -5.20 16.02 5.25
C MET A 141 -4.24 17.21 5.11
N ARG A 142 -4.42 18.03 4.07
CA ARG A 142 -3.56 19.20 3.82
C ARG A 142 -3.80 20.37 4.77
N LYS A 143 -4.94 20.46 5.47
CA LYS A 143 -5.20 21.56 6.42
C LYS A 143 -4.23 21.55 7.61
N GLY A 144 -3.71 20.39 7.99
CA GLY A 144 -2.72 20.24 9.05
C GLY A 144 -1.27 20.27 8.58
N PHE A 145 -1.02 20.33 7.27
CA PHE A 145 0.31 20.18 6.67
C PHE A 145 0.77 21.51 6.08
N LYS A 146 1.93 22.03 6.55
CA LYS A 146 2.51 23.31 6.10
C LYS A 146 3.66 23.14 5.07
N GLY A 147 3.89 21.94 4.56
CA GLY A 147 4.94 21.62 3.59
C GLY A 147 4.48 21.65 2.14
#